data_AF-A0A6I4INL8-F1
#
_entry.id   AF-A0A6I4INL8-F1
#
_cell.length_a   1.000
_cell.length_b   1.000
_cell.length_c   1.000
_cell.angle_alpha   90.00
_cell.angle_beta   90.00
_cell.angle_gamma   90.00
#
_symmetry.space_group_name_H-M   'P 1'
#
loop_
_entity.id
_entity.type
_entity.pdbx_description
1 polymer ?
#
loop_
_entity_poly.entity_id
_entity_poly.type
_entity_poly.pdbx_seq_one_letter_code
_entity_poly.pdbx_strand_id
1 'polypeptide(L)'
;MIPEELFKRRHRGTPESFTLIIVNAIVLALVAPGFVKCHHISLVFWIVAGALAIYNFFTVRRHIESFDRFAMIAYIASLVIMAGAVVALAFKDC
;
A
#
# COMPACT_ATOMS: atom_id res chain seq x y z
N MET A 1 -36.07 -23.02 -3.32
CA MET A 1 -35.07 -22.32 -2.51
C MET A 1 -33.74 -22.98 -2.82
N ILE A 2 -32.93 -22.32 -3.65
CA ILE A 2 -31.65 -22.88 -4.12
C ILE A 2 -30.65 -22.70 -2.98
N PRO A 3 -29.84 -23.71 -2.61
CA PRO A 3 -28.94 -23.60 -1.48
C PRO A 3 -27.92 -22.49 -1.71
N GLU A 4 -27.95 -21.47 -0.87
CA GLU A 4 -27.09 -20.27 -0.96
C GLU A 4 -25.60 -20.61 -0.70
N GLU A 5 -25.34 -21.81 -0.18
CA GLU A 5 -24.00 -22.35 0.10
C GLU A 5 -23.26 -22.83 -1.16
N LEU A 6 -23.95 -23.09 -2.29
CA LEU A 6 -23.30 -23.54 -3.54
C LEU A 6 -22.60 -22.43 -4.32
N PHE A 7 -23.00 -21.17 -4.12
CA PHE A 7 -22.35 -20.00 -4.72
C PHE A 7 -21.25 -19.39 -3.85
N LYS A 8 -21.00 -19.97 -2.67
CA LYS A 8 -19.85 -19.65 -1.83
C LYS A 8 -18.60 -20.27 -2.42
N ARG A 9 -18.31 -19.96 -3.70
CA ARG A 9 -16.99 -20.16 -4.29
C ARG A 9 -16.03 -19.30 -3.49
N ARG A 10 -15.46 -19.93 -2.47
CA ARG A 10 -14.27 -19.52 -1.74
C ARG A 10 -13.09 -19.49 -2.72
N HIS A 11 -13.14 -18.60 -3.69
CA HIS A 11 -11.93 -17.98 -4.20
C HIS A 11 -11.53 -16.97 -3.13
N ARG A 12 -10.81 -17.45 -2.11
CA ARG A 12 -9.85 -16.58 -1.42
C ARG A 12 -8.75 -16.31 -2.44
N GLY A 13 -9.06 -15.45 -3.42
CA GLY A 13 -8.02 -14.78 -4.20
C GLY A 13 -7.09 -14.05 -3.24
N THR A 14 -5.91 -13.69 -3.72
CA THR A 14 -4.94 -12.88 -2.96
C THR A 14 -5.67 -11.77 -2.21
N PRO A 15 -5.54 -11.68 -0.87
CA PRO A 15 -6.28 -10.69 -0.11
C PRO A 15 -5.99 -9.30 -0.67
N GLU A 16 -7.04 -8.48 -0.82
CA GLU A 16 -6.98 -7.11 -1.38
C GLU A 16 -5.86 -6.27 -0.70
N SER A 17 -5.64 -6.49 0.60
CA SER A 17 -4.54 -5.90 1.36
C SER A 17 -3.16 -6.25 0.80
N PHE A 18 -2.95 -7.47 0.30
CA PHE A 18 -1.68 -7.91 -0.27
C PHE A 18 -1.39 -7.20 -1.60
N THR A 19 -2.41 -7.05 -2.43
CA THR A 19 -2.31 -6.28 -3.69
C THR A 19 -1.97 -4.81 -3.40
N LEU A 20 -2.62 -4.21 -2.41
CA LEU A 20 -2.33 -2.85 -1.94
C LEU A 20 -0.88 -2.70 -1.46
N ILE A 21 -0.38 -3.66 -0.67
CA ILE A 21 1.00 -3.66 -0.17
C ILE A 21 1.99 -3.72 -1.35
N ILE A 22 1.77 -4.61 -2.32
CA ILE A 22 2.64 -4.77 -3.49
C ILE A 22 2.67 -3.48 -4.33
N VAL A 23 1.50 -2.90 -4.61
CA VAL A 23 1.41 -1.65 -5.40
C VAL A 23 2.16 -0.53 -4.68
N ASN A 24 1.95 -0.37 -3.37
CA ASN A 24 2.66 0.64 -2.59
C ASN A 24 4.18 0.44 -2.62
N ALA A 25 4.64 -0.81 -2.46
CA ALA A 25 6.05 -1.14 -2.48
C ALA A 25 6.69 -0.84 -3.84
N ILE A 26 6.04 -1.23 -4.96
CA ILE A 26 6.55 -0.98 -6.31
C ILE A 26 6.61 0.52 -6.60
N VAL A 27 5.53 1.25 -6.32
CA VAL A 27 5.47 2.70 -6.59
C VAL A 27 6.55 3.43 -5.79
N LEU A 28 6.70 3.13 -4.50
CA LEU A 28 7.74 3.75 -3.67
C LEU A 28 9.15 3.34 -4.09
N ALA A 29 9.38 2.07 -4.46
CA ALA A 29 10.70 1.60 -4.91
C ALA A 29 11.15 2.26 -6.22
N LEU A 30 10.23 2.61 -7.11
CA LEU A 30 10.56 3.30 -8.37
C LEU A 30 10.72 4.81 -8.18
N VAL A 31 9.92 5.41 -7.31
CA VAL A 31 9.87 6.88 -7.17
C VAL A 31 10.91 7.37 -6.16
N ALA A 32 11.14 6.66 -5.05
CA ALA A 32 12.08 7.10 -4.01
C ALA A 32 13.51 7.33 -4.53
N PRO A 33 14.19 6.39 -5.23
CA PRO A 33 15.58 6.60 -5.65
C PRO A 33 15.75 7.71 -6.70
N GLY A 34 14.70 8.05 -7.46
CA GLY A 34 14.76 9.12 -8.46
C GLY A 34 14.53 10.52 -7.88
N PHE A 35 13.80 10.62 -6.76
CA PHE A 35 13.18 11.87 -6.33
C PHE A 35 13.40 12.23 -4.85
N VAL A 36 14.04 11.36 -4.09
CA VAL A 36 14.44 11.57 -2.69
C VAL A 36 15.96 11.60 -2.64
N LYS A 37 16.54 12.75 -2.29
CA LYS A 37 17.98 12.93 -2.07
C LYS A 37 18.24 13.52 -0.69
N CYS A 38 19.47 13.38 -0.19
CA CYS A 38 19.84 13.76 1.17
C CYS A 38 19.42 15.17 1.61
N HIS A 39 19.46 16.17 0.72
CA HIS A 39 19.10 17.55 1.05
C HIS A 39 17.80 18.04 0.42
N HIS A 40 17.14 17.21 -0.41
CA HIS A 40 15.97 17.67 -1.14
C HIS A 40 15.06 16.51 -1.54
N ILE A 41 13.79 16.61 -1.15
CA ILE A 41 12.71 15.76 -1.64
C ILE A 41 11.96 16.55 -2.70
N SER A 42 11.93 16.04 -3.93
CA SER A 42 11.25 16.75 -5.02
C SER A 42 9.73 16.85 -4.77
N LEU A 43 9.12 17.89 -5.31
CA LEU A 43 7.66 18.07 -5.26
C LEU A 43 6.93 16.91 -5.97
N VAL A 44 7.55 16.33 -7.00
CA VAL A 44 7.03 15.15 -7.72
C VAL A 44 6.85 13.96 -6.79
N PHE A 45 7.79 13.71 -5.87
CA PHE A 45 7.66 12.65 -4.86
C PHE A 45 6.39 12.84 -4.02
N TRP A 46 6.13 14.07 -3.55
CA TRP A 46 4.95 14.38 -2.74
C TRP A 46 3.65 14.24 -3.51
N ILE A 47 3.63 14.61 -4.79
CA ILE A 47 2.45 14.40 -5.67
C ILE A 47 2.16 12.91 -5.80
N VAL A 48 3.17 12.09 -6.09
CA VAL A 48 3.00 10.65 -6.27
C VAL A 48 2.62 9.97 -4.96
N ALA A 49 3.26 10.32 -3.85
CA ALA A 49 2.91 9.83 -2.52
C ALA A 49 1.48 10.23 -2.12
N GLY A 50 1.06 11.45 -2.41
CA GLY A 50 -0.31 11.93 -2.18
C GLY A 50 -1.34 11.18 -3.02
N ALA A 51 -1.08 10.98 -4.31
CA ALA A 51 -1.95 10.19 -5.19
C ALA A 51 -2.07 8.73 -4.70
N LEU A 52 -0.96 8.13 -4.27
CA LEU A 52 -0.93 6.78 -3.71
C LEU A 52 -1.72 6.70 -2.39
N ALA A 53 -1.61 7.70 -1.52
CA ALA A 53 -2.40 7.79 -0.29
C ALA A 53 -3.91 7.88 -0.57
N ILE A 54 -4.31 8.67 -1.57
CA ILE A 54 -5.71 8.78 -2.02
C ILE A 54 -6.20 7.43 -2.56
N TYR A 55 -5.43 6.78 -3.44
CA TYR A 55 -5.75 5.45 -3.96
C TYR A 55 -5.96 4.43 -2.84
N ASN A 56 -5.04 4.40 -1.88
CA ASN A 56 -5.11 3.55 -0.71
C ASN A 56 -6.37 3.81 0.13
N PHE A 57 -6.71 5.07 0.38
CA PHE A 57 -7.90 5.45 1.14
C PHE A 57 -9.18 4.97 0.48
N PHE A 58 -9.35 5.23 -0.83
CA PHE A 58 -10.55 4.79 -1.56
C PHE A 58 -10.64 3.28 -1.66
N THR A 59 -9.51 2.58 -1.85
CA THR A 59 -9.48 1.12 -1.94
C THR A 59 -9.85 0.48 -0.60
N VAL A 60 -9.26 0.94 0.51
CA VAL A 60 -9.64 0.46 1.84
C VAL A 60 -11.12 0.71 2.11
N ARG A 61 -11.63 1.91 1.76
CA ARG A 61 -13.06 2.23 1.96
C ARG A 61 -14.00 1.35 1.14
N ARG A 62 -13.60 0.98 -0.08
CA ARG A 62 -14.38 0.11 -0.98
C ARG A 62 -14.41 -1.34 -0.48
N HIS A 63 -13.36 -1.77 0.22
CA HIS A 63 -13.15 -3.16 0.62
C HIS A 63 -13.24 -3.38 2.15
N ILE A 64 -13.88 -2.46 2.89
CA ILE A 64 -14.01 -2.51 4.38
C ILE A 64 -14.52 -3.87 4.86
N GLU A 65 -15.51 -4.45 4.18
CA GLU A 65 -16.14 -5.71 4.59
C GLU A 65 -15.21 -6.93 4.44
N SER A 66 -14.22 -6.84 3.56
CA SER A 66 -13.20 -7.88 3.33
C SER A 66 -11.90 -7.67 4.12
N PHE A 67 -11.73 -6.49 4.73
CA PHE A 67 -10.55 -6.16 5.52
C PHE A 67 -10.71 -6.68 6.96
N ASP A 68 -10.23 -7.89 7.19
CA ASP A 68 -10.10 -8.42 8.54
C ASP A 68 -9.14 -7.55 9.38
N ARG A 69 -9.34 -7.48 10.70
CA ARG A 69 -8.53 -6.65 11.62
C ARG A 69 -7.05 -6.97 11.51
N PHE A 70 -6.70 -8.24 11.34
CA PHE A 70 -5.32 -8.68 11.12
C PHE A 70 -4.73 -8.15 9.80
N ALA A 71 -5.51 -8.16 8.73
CA ALA A 71 -5.10 -7.62 7.43
C ALA A 71 -4.89 -6.10 7.49
N MET A 72 -5.72 -5.39 8.27
CA MET A 72 -5.56 -3.95 8.49
C MET A 72 -4.31 -3.63 9.30
N ILE A 73 -4.01 -4.41 10.36
CA ILE A 73 -2.78 -4.23 11.13
C ILE A 73 -1.54 -4.51 10.28
N ALA A 74 -1.54 -5.60 9.50
CA ALA A 74 -0.45 -5.93 8.59
C ALA A 74 -0.24 -4.84 7.53
N TYR A 75 -1.32 -4.27 7.00
CA TYR A 75 -1.29 -3.15 6.08
C TYR A 75 -0.67 -1.89 6.72
N ILE A 76 -1.11 -1.51 7.93
CA ILE A 76 -0.55 -0.36 8.65
C ILE A 76 0.94 -0.58 8.94
N ALA A 77 1.32 -1.77 9.40
CA ALA A 77 2.72 -2.11 9.64
C ALA A 77 3.57 -1.99 8.36
N SER A 78 3.04 -2.43 7.22
CA SER A 78 3.73 -2.30 5.93
C SER A 78 3.96 -0.83 5.53
N LEU A 79 2.99 0.06 5.79
CA LEU A 79 3.14 1.50 5.53
C LEU A 79 4.24 2.11 6.38
N VAL A 80 4.31 1.74 7.67
CA VAL A 80 5.37 2.21 8.56
C VAL A 80 6.74 1.72 8.10
N ILE A 81 6.86 0.45 7.71
CA ILE A 81 8.11 -0.11 7.17
C ILE A 81 8.51 0.60 5.88
N MET A 82 7.58 0.81 4.96
CA MET A 82 7.85 1.52 3.70
C MET A 82 8.27 2.97 3.93
N ALA A 83 7.61 3.69 4.85
CA ALA A 83 8.02 5.04 5.23
C ALA A 83 9.43 5.06 5.81
N GLY A 84 9.74 4.12 6.73
CA GLY A 84 11.08 3.96 7.28
C GLY A 84 12.13 3.64 6.20
N ALA A 85 11.78 2.80 5.22
CA ALA A 85 12.66 2.47 4.10
C ALA A 85 12.95 3.69 3.21
N VAL A 86 11.95 4.53 2.90
CA VAL A 86 12.16 5.77 2.15
C VAL A 86 13.09 6.71 2.90
N VAL A 87 12.91 6.85 4.21
CA VAL A 87 13.77 7.68 5.06
C VAL A 87 15.20 7.13 5.09
N ALA A 88 15.35 5.81 5.27
CA ALA A 88 16.66 5.15 5.25
C ALA A 88 17.36 5.32 3.90
N LEU A 89 16.64 5.22 2.78
CA LEU A 89 17.18 5.49 1.44
C LEU A 89 17.59 6.96 1.29
N ALA A 90 16.79 7.90 1.82
CA ALA A 90 17.12 9.32 1.81
C ALA A 90 18.45 9.63 2.51
N PHE A 91 18.72 8.94 3.62
CA PHE A 91 19.95 9.12 4.41
C PHE A 91 21.14 8.28 3.91
N LYS A 92 20.92 7.17 3.18
CA LYS A 92 21.98 6.30 2.66
C LYS A 92 22.87 6.98 1.61
N ASP A 93 22.29 7.90 0.84
CA ASP A 93 23.02 8.69 -0.17
C ASP A 93 23.66 9.96 0.41
N CYS A 94 23.69 10.05 1.74
CA CYS A 94 24.53 10.90 2.57
C CYS A 94 25.46 10.01 3.42
#